data_AF-A0A6L8E8Z2-F1
#
_entry.id   AF-A0A6L8E8Z2-F1
#
_cell.length_a   1.000
_cell.length_b   1.000
_cell.length_c   1.000
_cell.angle_alpha   90.00
_cell.angle_beta   90.00
_cell.angle_gamma   90.00
#
_symmetry.space_group_name_H-M   'P 1'
#
loop_
_entity.id
_entity.type
_entity.pdbx_description
1 polymer ?
#
loop_
_entity_poly.entity_id
_entity_poly.type
_entity_poly.pdbx_seq_one_letter_code
_entity_poly.pdbx_strand_id
1 'polypeptide(L)'
;MSKFSEMAEIFESAGNPEAQAMAWIYRADMQLLRNWGTPFANYREAQELLRQAGIAEDRIELFFGRPQLIPVNRFYTTLEAAIENQEAELALRMQTNDPARQAPYFAWDTSVPAVRSPLPIDSLAAARESYEYVDLRFRITAEGDVRAVNVYASGDSGAERNARIAREAAYKLDFRPALVDGRGQPQSGLHMRFHLPSGVK
;
A
#
# COMPACT_ATOMS: atom_id res chain seq x y z
N MET A 1 5.25 26.13 7.11
CA MET A 1 5.09 25.32 5.87
C MET A 1 5.27 23.85 6.25
N SER A 2 4.62 22.90 5.57
CA SER A 2 4.83 21.47 5.87
C SER A 2 6.02 20.95 5.06
N LYS A 3 6.83 20.04 5.62
CA LYS A 3 7.92 19.36 4.88
C LYS A 3 7.46 18.72 3.57
N PHE A 4 6.19 18.32 3.48
CA PHE A 4 5.61 17.78 2.24
C PHE A 4 5.39 18.85 1.15
N SER A 5 5.07 20.09 1.52
CA SER A 5 5.01 21.20 0.55
C SER A 5 6.40 21.52 0.03
N GLU A 6 7.38 21.56 0.94
CA GLU A 6 8.79 21.84 0.60
C GLU A 6 9.33 20.84 -0.43
N MET A 7 8.99 19.55 -0.31
CA MET A 7 9.38 18.54 -1.31
C MET A 7 8.84 18.84 -2.72
N ALA A 8 7.58 19.25 -2.85
CA ALA A 8 7.00 19.58 -4.15
C ALA A 8 7.60 20.86 -4.74
N GLU A 9 7.79 21.90 -3.91
CA GLU A 9 8.42 23.17 -4.30
C GLU A 9 9.88 23.00 -4.76
N ILE A 10 10.61 22.07 -4.14
CA ILE A 10 11.98 21.73 -4.56
C ILE A 10 12.00 21.19 -6.00
N PHE A 11 11.08 20.28 -6.35
CA PHE A 11 11.04 19.70 -7.70
C PHE A 11 10.48 20.66 -8.74
N GLU A 12 9.54 21.53 -8.35
CA GLU A 12 9.08 22.64 -9.18
C GLU A 12 10.25 23.57 -9.54
N SER A 13 11.02 23.99 -8.53
CA SER A 13 12.20 24.85 -8.71
C SER A 13 13.29 24.19 -9.55
N ALA A 14 13.36 22.85 -9.55
CA ALA A 14 14.27 22.07 -10.36
C ALA A 14 13.77 21.81 -11.81
N GLY A 15 12.54 22.22 -12.14
CA GLY A 15 11.96 22.02 -13.48
C GLY A 15 11.66 20.56 -13.82
N ASN A 16 11.36 19.72 -12.82
CA ASN A 16 11.05 18.30 -13.03
C ASN A 16 9.56 18.01 -12.70
N PRO A 17 8.65 18.11 -13.69
CA PRO A 17 7.22 17.95 -13.47
C PRO A 17 6.83 16.54 -13.02
N GLU A 18 7.54 15.49 -13.48
CA GLU A 18 7.30 14.12 -13.03
C GLU A 18 7.64 13.95 -11.54
N ALA A 19 8.81 14.42 -11.11
CA ALA A 19 9.21 14.33 -9.70
C ALA A 19 8.31 15.20 -8.79
N GLN A 20 7.86 16.34 -9.29
CA GLN A 20 6.86 17.17 -8.62
C GLN A 20 5.53 16.43 -8.47
N ALA A 21 5.06 15.74 -9.52
CA ALA A 21 3.87 14.90 -9.46
C ALA A 21 4.00 13.78 -8.41
N MET A 22 5.16 13.12 -8.37
CA MET A 22 5.42 12.08 -7.38
C MET A 22 5.45 12.62 -5.94
N ALA A 23 5.94 13.84 -5.72
CA ALA A 23 5.85 14.52 -4.44
C ALA A 23 4.39 14.81 -4.04
N TRP A 24 3.56 15.24 -4.99
CA TRP A 24 2.12 15.43 -4.78
C TRP A 24 1.41 14.13 -4.42
N ILE A 25 1.73 13.02 -5.11
CA ILE A 25 1.20 11.68 -4.78
C ILE A 25 1.58 11.30 -3.35
N TYR A 26 2.85 11.41 -2.99
CA TYR A 26 3.31 11.05 -1.65
C TYR A 26 2.64 11.90 -0.55
N ARG A 27 2.48 13.20 -0.80
CA ARG A 27 1.72 14.10 0.09
C ARG A 27 0.26 13.67 0.22
N ALA A 28 -0.38 13.33 -0.89
CA ALA A 28 -1.78 12.90 -0.92
C ALA A 28 -1.96 11.57 -0.17
N ASP A 29 -1.04 10.63 -0.31
CA ASP A 29 -1.01 9.39 0.47
C ASP A 29 -0.95 9.71 1.99
N MET A 30 -0.08 10.64 2.41
CA MET A 30 0.01 11.07 3.83
C MET A 30 -1.24 11.83 4.30
N GLN A 31 -1.92 12.50 3.39
CA GLN A 31 -3.20 13.16 3.66
C GLN A 31 -4.33 12.17 3.91
N LEU A 32 -4.36 11.11 3.12
CA LEU A 32 -5.30 10.02 3.30
C LEU A 32 -5.06 9.31 4.64
N LEU A 33 -3.82 8.89 4.90
CA LEU A 33 -3.41 8.17 6.12
C LEU A 33 -3.77 8.91 7.42
N ARG A 34 -3.76 10.24 7.38
CA ARG A 34 -4.01 11.10 8.56
C ARG A 34 -5.40 11.71 8.56
N ASN A 35 -6.25 11.36 7.59
CA ASN A 35 -7.59 11.88 7.38
C ASN A 35 -7.65 13.43 7.47
N TRP A 36 -6.81 14.10 6.67
CA TRP A 36 -6.70 15.57 6.67
C TRP A 36 -6.49 16.12 5.25
N GLY A 37 -6.83 17.40 5.06
CA GLY A 37 -6.62 18.08 3.79
C GLY A 37 -7.50 17.54 2.66
N THR A 38 -6.99 17.61 1.43
CA THR A 38 -7.73 17.29 0.20
C THR A 38 -6.94 16.33 -0.68
N PRO A 39 -6.75 15.07 -0.26
CA PRO A 39 -5.86 14.11 -0.95
C PRO A 39 -6.26 13.93 -2.42
N PHE A 40 -7.55 13.82 -2.72
CA PHE A 40 -8.05 13.65 -4.09
C PHE A 40 -7.86 14.86 -5.01
N ALA A 41 -7.77 16.08 -4.45
CA ALA A 41 -7.37 17.24 -5.25
C ALA A 41 -5.89 17.14 -5.65
N ASN A 42 -5.04 16.72 -4.72
CA ASN A 42 -3.61 16.56 -4.95
C ASN A 42 -3.29 15.38 -5.89
N TYR A 43 -4.08 14.30 -5.87
CA TYR A 43 -3.95 13.25 -6.88
C TYR A 43 -4.30 13.74 -8.29
N ARG A 44 -5.34 14.58 -8.44
CA ARG A 44 -5.69 15.17 -9.75
C ARG A 44 -4.59 16.09 -10.26
N GLU A 45 -4.02 16.91 -9.38
CA GLU A 45 -2.87 17.75 -9.70
C GLU A 45 -1.67 16.92 -10.15
N ALA A 46 -1.36 15.84 -9.44
CA ALA A 46 -0.29 14.94 -9.83
C ALA A 46 -0.54 14.28 -11.20
N GLN A 47 -1.77 13.84 -11.49
CA GLN A 47 -2.10 13.29 -12.81
C GLN A 47 -1.88 14.32 -13.92
N GLU A 48 -2.24 15.58 -13.69
CA GLU A 48 -2.03 16.65 -14.65
C GLU A 48 -0.53 16.94 -14.87
N LEU A 49 0.27 17.01 -13.80
CA LEU A 49 1.71 17.15 -13.90
C LEU A 49 2.38 15.98 -14.64
N LEU A 50 1.90 14.75 -14.46
CA LEU A 50 2.38 13.59 -15.21
C LEU A 50 2.07 13.71 -16.71
N ARG A 51 0.87 14.18 -17.07
CA ARG A 51 0.53 14.46 -18.48
C ARG A 51 1.43 15.55 -19.07
N GLN A 52 1.67 16.62 -18.32
CA GLN A 52 2.59 17.70 -18.74
C GLN A 52 4.03 17.21 -18.88
N ALA A 53 4.45 16.25 -18.06
CA ALA A 53 5.73 15.57 -18.19
C ALA A 53 5.81 14.62 -19.41
N GLY A 54 4.74 14.47 -20.19
CA GLY A 54 4.69 13.62 -21.38
C GLY A 54 4.50 12.13 -21.07
N ILE A 55 4.09 11.79 -19.85
CA ILE A 55 3.77 10.40 -19.50
C ILE A 55 2.48 9.98 -20.19
N ALA A 56 2.49 8.81 -20.80
CA ALA A 56 1.33 8.26 -21.50
C ALA A 56 0.18 7.94 -20.52
N GLU A 57 -1.06 8.24 -20.93
CA GLU A 57 -2.25 8.10 -20.07
C GLU A 57 -2.44 6.67 -19.56
N ASP A 58 -2.12 5.65 -20.37
CA ASP A 58 -2.19 4.25 -19.99
C ASP A 58 -1.27 3.91 -18.80
N ARG A 59 -0.09 4.55 -18.71
CA ARG A 59 0.81 4.40 -17.55
C ARG A 59 0.25 5.08 -16.30
N ILE A 60 -0.36 6.27 -16.46
CA ILE A 60 -1.02 6.99 -15.37
C ILE A 60 -2.20 6.15 -14.84
N GLU A 61 -3.06 5.66 -15.73
CA GLU A 61 -4.18 4.79 -15.41
C GLU A 61 -3.72 3.47 -14.77
N LEU A 62 -2.62 2.89 -15.24
CA LEU A 62 -2.04 1.68 -14.66
C LEU A 62 -1.66 1.88 -13.19
N PHE A 63 -0.98 2.99 -12.88
CA PHE A 63 -0.51 3.31 -11.54
C PHE A 63 -1.65 3.64 -10.58
N PHE A 64 -2.57 4.49 -11.02
CA PHE A 64 -3.69 4.97 -10.20
C PHE A 64 -4.86 3.99 -10.12
N GLY A 65 -5.06 3.15 -11.14
CA GLY A 65 -6.14 2.15 -11.18
C GLY A 65 -5.92 0.96 -10.23
N ARG A 66 -4.77 0.90 -9.54
CA ARG A 66 -4.41 -0.15 -8.59
C ARG A 66 -4.39 0.42 -7.17
N PRO A 67 -5.08 -0.20 -6.20
CA PRO A 67 -4.90 0.20 -4.81
C PRO A 67 -3.48 -0.06 -4.33
N GLN A 68 -2.99 0.86 -3.51
CA GLN A 68 -1.66 0.78 -2.93
C GLN A 68 -1.77 0.86 -1.42
N LEU A 69 -1.15 -0.09 -0.70
CA LEU A 69 -1.01 0.06 0.75
C LEU A 69 -0.11 1.26 1.04
N ILE A 70 -0.55 2.15 1.94
CA ILE A 70 0.19 3.34 2.34
C ILE A 70 0.53 3.29 3.84
N PRO A 71 1.64 3.90 4.29
CA PRO A 71 2.67 4.54 3.46
C PRO A 71 3.46 3.53 2.63
N VAL A 72 3.82 3.92 1.40
CA VAL A 72 4.90 3.25 0.68
C VAL A 72 6.22 3.61 1.37
N ASN A 73 7.06 2.60 1.64
CA ASN A 73 8.27 2.74 2.45
C ASN A 73 9.46 3.39 1.70
N ARG A 74 9.28 3.73 0.43
CA ARG A 74 10.26 4.41 -0.41
C ARG A 74 9.57 5.53 -1.17
N PHE A 75 10.26 6.67 -1.26
CA PHE A 75 9.88 7.75 -2.16
C PHE A 75 10.47 7.49 -3.55
N TYR A 76 9.63 7.57 -4.58
CA TYR A 76 10.02 7.41 -5.99
C TYR A 76 9.91 8.76 -6.69
N THR A 77 10.92 9.14 -7.46
CA THR A 77 10.92 10.39 -8.23
C THR A 77 10.35 10.24 -9.64
N THR A 78 10.12 9.00 -10.09
CA THR A 78 9.53 8.70 -11.40
C THR A 78 8.33 7.77 -11.25
N LEU A 79 7.37 7.90 -12.16
CA LEU A 79 6.20 7.03 -12.20
C LEU A 79 6.62 5.59 -12.54
N GLU A 80 7.57 5.42 -13.45
CA GLU A 80 8.03 4.10 -13.88
C GLU A 80 8.58 3.28 -12.71
N ALA A 81 9.46 3.86 -11.90
CA ALA A 81 10.03 3.16 -10.74
C ALA A 81 8.95 2.84 -9.68
N ALA A 82 7.92 3.68 -9.58
CA ALA A 82 6.79 3.41 -8.70
C ALA A 82 5.89 2.27 -9.24
N ILE A 83 5.69 2.20 -10.57
CA ILE A 83 4.98 1.09 -11.22
C ILE A 83 5.77 -0.21 -11.09
N GLU A 84 7.08 -0.20 -11.35
CA GLU A 84 7.96 -1.35 -11.16
C GLU A 84 7.84 -1.90 -9.72
N ASN A 85 7.78 -1.02 -8.72
CA ASN A 85 7.54 -1.44 -7.35
C ASN A 85 6.14 -2.05 -7.15
N GLN A 86 5.09 -1.45 -7.70
CA GLN A 86 3.74 -2.04 -7.65
C GLN A 86 3.69 -3.42 -8.30
N GLU A 87 4.41 -3.61 -9.40
CA GLU A 87 4.50 -4.87 -10.12
C GLU A 87 5.34 -5.91 -9.40
N ALA A 88 6.44 -5.52 -8.78
CA ALA A 88 7.21 -6.39 -7.89
C ALA A 88 6.37 -6.82 -6.68
N GLU A 89 5.65 -5.87 -6.05
CA GLU A 89 4.71 -6.19 -4.97
C GLU A 89 3.60 -7.12 -5.45
N LEU A 90 3.12 -6.96 -6.70
CA LEU A 90 2.10 -7.82 -7.33
C LEU A 90 2.65 -9.22 -7.66
N ALA A 91 3.87 -9.31 -8.18
CA ALA A 91 4.53 -10.55 -8.54
C ALA A 91 4.80 -11.41 -7.29
N LEU A 92 5.16 -10.79 -6.16
CA LEU A 92 5.22 -11.46 -4.86
C LEU A 92 3.86 -12.04 -4.42
N ARG A 93 2.74 -11.46 -4.87
CA ARG A 93 1.37 -12.02 -4.67
C ARG A 93 1.08 -13.20 -5.59
N MET A 94 1.84 -13.35 -6.67
CA MET A 94 1.63 -14.36 -7.72
C MET A 94 2.56 -15.57 -7.61
N GLN A 95 3.62 -15.50 -6.80
CA GLN A 95 4.55 -16.63 -6.56
C GLN A 95 3.98 -17.72 -5.64
N THR A 96 2.78 -17.53 -5.08
CA THR A 96 2.06 -18.56 -4.34
C THR A 96 1.23 -19.40 -5.32
N ASN A 97 1.37 -20.73 -5.29
CA ASN A 97 0.59 -21.68 -6.10
C ASN A 97 -0.90 -21.76 -5.70
N ASP A 98 -1.46 -20.70 -5.10
CA ASP A 98 -2.83 -20.63 -4.57
C ASP A 98 -3.73 -19.82 -5.54
N PRO A 99 -4.83 -20.40 -6.04
CA PRO A 99 -5.76 -19.77 -6.98
C PRO A 99 -6.41 -18.45 -6.52
N ALA A 100 -6.34 -18.09 -5.24
CA ALA A 100 -6.78 -16.79 -4.73
C ALA A 100 -5.58 -15.87 -4.50
N ARG A 101 -5.26 -15.05 -5.49
CA ARG A 101 -4.25 -13.96 -5.55
C ARG A 101 -4.13 -13.17 -4.23
N GLN A 102 -3.24 -13.59 -3.33
CA GLN A 102 -3.09 -13.00 -1.99
C GLN A 102 -1.85 -12.10 -1.90
N ALA A 103 -2.03 -10.84 -1.49
CA ALA A 103 -0.89 -9.99 -1.16
C ALA A 103 -0.24 -10.44 0.16
N PRO A 104 1.06 -10.75 0.21
CA PRO A 104 1.72 -11.03 1.48
C PRO A 104 1.89 -9.72 2.26
N TYR A 105 1.50 -9.73 3.53
CA TYR A 105 1.75 -8.67 4.48
C TYR A 105 2.49 -9.25 5.69
N PHE A 106 3.69 -8.76 5.96
CA PHE A 106 4.46 -9.18 7.13
C PHE A 106 4.31 -8.14 8.22
N ALA A 107 3.69 -8.51 9.34
CA ALA A 107 3.62 -7.67 10.52
C ALA A 107 5.01 -7.57 11.18
N TRP A 108 5.31 -6.40 11.74
CA TRP A 108 6.56 -6.18 12.47
C TRP A 108 6.62 -6.99 13.77
N ASP A 109 5.54 -6.96 14.55
CA ASP A 109 5.40 -7.68 15.82
C ASP A 109 3.92 -7.94 16.13
N THR A 110 3.62 -8.95 16.95
CA THR A 110 2.23 -9.25 17.34
C THR A 110 1.59 -8.16 18.22
N SER A 111 2.39 -7.31 18.88
CA SER A 111 1.93 -6.15 19.66
C SER A 111 1.61 -4.92 18.78
N VAL A 112 2.20 -4.82 17.59
CA VAL A 112 1.96 -3.75 16.60
C VAL A 112 1.70 -4.34 15.20
N PRO A 113 0.66 -5.18 15.05
CA PRO A 113 0.47 -6.02 13.86
C PRO A 113 0.13 -5.23 12.60
N ALA A 114 -0.34 -3.98 12.73
CA ALA A 114 -0.64 -3.09 11.60
C ALA A 114 0.60 -2.32 11.08
N VAL A 115 1.75 -2.47 11.74
CA VAL A 115 3.03 -1.92 11.27
C VAL A 115 3.71 -2.96 10.39
N ARG A 116 3.99 -2.58 9.14
CA ARG A 116 4.67 -3.47 8.18
C ARG A 116 6.11 -3.68 8.62
N SER A 117 6.55 -4.93 8.61
CA SER A 117 7.95 -5.29 8.79
C SER A 117 8.81 -4.61 7.70
N PRO A 118 9.97 -4.01 8.05
CA PRO A 118 10.90 -3.44 7.10
C PRO A 118 11.34 -4.53 6.11
N LEU A 119 11.73 -4.08 4.92
CA LEU A 119 12.26 -5.00 3.92
C LEU A 119 13.52 -5.68 4.49
N PRO A 120 13.60 -7.02 4.45
CA PRO A 120 14.79 -7.71 4.90
C PRO A 120 16.00 -7.22 4.11
N ILE A 121 17.06 -6.81 4.80
CA ILE A 121 18.41 -6.93 4.27
C ILE A 121 18.69 -8.44 4.28
N ASP A 122 19.32 -9.01 3.24
CA ASP A 122 19.37 -10.46 2.93
C ASP A 122 19.61 -11.43 4.12
N SER A 123 20.20 -10.97 5.22
CA SER A 123 20.37 -11.70 6.49
C SER A 123 19.12 -11.90 7.35
N LEU A 124 18.02 -11.16 7.13
CA LEU A 124 16.76 -11.30 7.90
C LEU A 124 15.75 -12.27 7.26
N ALA A 125 15.99 -12.72 6.02
CA ALA A 125 15.09 -13.63 5.32
C ALA A 125 14.99 -15.00 6.02
N ALA A 126 16.08 -15.48 6.62
CA ALA A 126 16.13 -16.72 7.42
C ALA A 126 15.33 -16.62 8.75
N ALA A 127 15.07 -15.41 9.27
CA ALA A 127 14.27 -15.21 10.48
C ALA A 127 12.74 -15.30 10.22
N ARG A 128 12.31 -15.54 8.97
CA ARG A 128 10.89 -15.70 8.59
C ARG A 128 10.36 -17.13 8.76
N GLU A 129 11.21 -18.09 9.16
CA GLU A 129 10.83 -19.50 9.38
C GLU A 129 9.83 -19.69 10.54
N SER A 130 9.63 -18.65 11.36
CA SER A 130 8.67 -18.65 12.47
C SER A 130 7.58 -17.59 12.26
N TYR A 131 6.91 -17.58 11.11
CA TYR A 131 5.69 -16.77 10.94
C TYR A 131 4.50 -17.71 10.77
N GLU A 132 3.45 -17.42 11.52
CA GLU A 132 2.13 -18.00 11.27
C GLU A 132 1.36 -17.09 10.30
N TYR A 133 0.44 -17.66 9.53
CA TYR A 133 -0.34 -16.89 8.56
C TYR A 133 -1.83 -16.87 8.87
N VAL A 134 -2.49 -15.80 8.44
CA VAL A 134 -3.95 -15.63 8.42
C VAL A 134 -4.35 -15.04 7.08
N ASP A 135 -5.23 -15.71 6.36
CA ASP A 135 -5.73 -15.25 5.08
C ASP A 135 -7.03 -14.49 5.27
N LEU A 136 -7.00 -13.24 4.81
CA LEU A 136 -8.07 -12.27 4.98
C LEU A 136 -8.66 -11.89 3.63
N ARG A 137 -9.99 -11.74 3.61
CA ARG A 137 -10.74 -11.12 2.51
C ARG A 137 -11.41 -9.86 3.02
N PHE A 138 -11.27 -8.75 2.31
CA PHE A 138 -11.85 -7.47 2.72
C PHE A 138 -12.26 -6.59 1.53
N ARG A 139 -12.80 -5.41 1.85
CA ARG A 139 -13.13 -4.34 0.93
C ARG A 139 -12.34 -3.08 1.29
N ILE A 140 -11.90 -2.34 0.28
CA ILE A 140 -11.40 -0.97 0.40
C ILE A 140 -12.54 -0.01 0.01
N THR A 141 -12.76 1.05 0.78
CA THR A 141 -13.75 2.10 0.45
C THR A 141 -13.23 3.07 -0.61
N ALA A 142 -14.05 4.04 -1.02
CA ALA A 142 -13.59 5.09 -1.94
C ALA A 142 -12.56 6.02 -1.28
N GLU A 143 -12.49 6.02 0.05
CA GLU A 143 -11.58 6.81 0.87
C GLU A 143 -10.30 6.06 1.26
N GLY A 144 -10.20 4.76 0.93
CA GLY A 144 -9.02 3.96 1.25
C GLY A 144 -9.12 3.12 2.53
N ASP A 145 -10.23 3.21 3.26
CA ASP A 145 -10.43 2.44 4.51
C ASP A 145 -10.62 0.95 4.22
N VAL A 146 -10.06 0.09 5.06
CA VAL A 146 -10.38 -1.33 5.08
C VAL A 146 -11.68 -1.60 5.84
N ARG A 147 -12.61 -2.34 5.21
CA ARG A 147 -13.91 -2.75 5.77
C ARG A 147 -14.24 -4.20 5.47
N ALA A 148 -15.23 -4.74 6.18
CA ALA A 148 -15.77 -6.09 5.98
C ALA A 148 -14.70 -7.19 5.94
N VAL A 149 -13.78 -7.15 6.91
CA VAL A 149 -12.68 -8.12 7.01
C VAL A 149 -13.22 -9.47 7.48
N ASN A 150 -13.02 -10.49 6.65
CA ASN A 150 -13.34 -11.89 6.89
C ASN A 150 -12.07 -12.73 6.87
N VAL A 151 -11.89 -13.59 7.86
CA VAL A 151 -10.84 -14.61 7.89
C VAL A 151 -11.39 -15.86 7.19
N TYR A 152 -10.65 -16.44 6.26
CA TYR A 152 -11.08 -17.66 5.56
C TYR A 152 -10.05 -18.80 5.59
N ALA A 153 -8.81 -18.53 5.99
CA ALA A 153 -7.83 -19.55 6.34
C ALA A 153 -6.84 -19.00 7.39
N SER A 154 -6.20 -19.88 8.15
CA SER A 154 -5.11 -19.56 9.06
C SER A 154 -4.22 -20.80 9.27
N GLY A 155 -2.99 -20.60 9.74
CA GLY A 155 -2.15 -21.71 10.20
C GLY A 155 -2.70 -22.43 11.45
N ASP A 156 -2.09 -23.56 11.79
CA ASP A 156 -2.60 -24.52 12.79
C ASP A 156 -2.45 -24.07 14.26
N SER A 157 -1.51 -23.18 14.58
CA SER A 157 -1.27 -22.72 15.97
C SER A 157 -2.06 -21.44 16.27
N GLY A 158 -2.60 -21.30 17.49
CA GLY A 158 -3.19 -20.05 17.96
C GLY A 158 -4.27 -19.44 17.05
N ALA A 159 -4.93 -20.24 16.20
CA ALA A 159 -5.69 -19.79 15.03
C ALA A 159 -6.70 -18.68 15.36
N GLU A 160 -7.49 -18.83 16.42
CA GLU A 160 -8.47 -17.82 16.82
C GLU A 160 -7.84 -16.51 17.33
N ARG A 161 -6.79 -16.60 18.15
CA ARG A 161 -6.05 -15.43 18.65
C ARG A 161 -5.42 -14.68 17.49
N ASN A 162 -4.72 -15.39 16.61
CA ASN A 162 -4.00 -14.81 15.49
C ASN A 162 -4.96 -14.27 14.43
N ALA A 163 -6.08 -14.97 14.17
CA ALA A 163 -7.17 -14.47 13.34
C ALA A 163 -7.75 -13.15 13.87
N ARG A 164 -8.00 -13.05 15.19
CA ARG A 164 -8.46 -11.80 15.81
C ARG A 164 -7.43 -10.68 15.67
N ILE A 165 -6.16 -10.94 15.96
CA ILE A 165 -5.06 -9.96 15.84
C ILE A 165 -4.94 -9.46 14.40
N ALA A 166 -4.87 -10.36 13.42
CA ALA A 166 -4.75 -10.02 12.00
C ALA A 166 -5.99 -9.24 11.52
N ARG A 167 -7.19 -9.62 11.95
CA ARG A 167 -8.43 -8.90 11.62
C ARG A 167 -8.44 -7.48 12.17
N GLU A 168 -8.09 -7.30 13.44
CA GLU A 168 -8.00 -5.97 14.07
C GLU A 168 -6.91 -5.12 13.45
N ALA A 169 -5.79 -5.73 13.04
CA ALA A 169 -4.71 -5.06 12.32
C ALA A 169 -5.15 -4.59 10.93
N ALA A 170 -5.87 -5.43 10.19
CA ALA A 170 -6.33 -5.10 8.85
C ALA A 170 -7.25 -3.87 8.83
N TYR A 171 -8.09 -3.67 9.85
CA TYR A 171 -8.91 -2.45 9.98
C TYR A 171 -8.10 -1.17 10.19
N LYS A 172 -6.83 -1.27 10.57
CA LYS A 172 -5.91 -0.14 10.79
C LYS A 172 -4.99 0.10 9.60
N LEU A 173 -5.13 -0.69 8.52
CA LEU A 173 -4.40 -0.46 7.29
C LEU A 173 -5.13 0.56 6.44
N ASP A 174 -4.36 1.44 5.82
CA ASP A 174 -4.85 2.45 4.89
C ASP A 174 -4.31 2.17 3.49
N PHE A 175 -5.15 2.43 2.50
CA PHE A 175 -4.80 2.27 1.10
C PHE A 175 -5.04 3.57 0.36
N ARG A 176 -4.13 3.93 -0.57
CA ARG A 176 -4.59 4.73 -1.71
C ARG A 176 -5.57 3.86 -2.50
N PRO A 177 -6.85 4.24 -2.63
CA PRO A 177 -7.81 3.47 -3.42
C PRO A 177 -7.44 3.57 -4.90
N ALA A 178 -7.99 2.67 -5.72
CA ALA A 178 -7.91 2.89 -7.16
C ALA A 178 -8.62 4.20 -7.52
N LEU A 179 -7.99 5.02 -8.36
CA LEU A 179 -8.56 6.28 -8.80
C LEU A 179 -9.01 6.16 -10.25
N VAL A 180 -10.24 6.56 -10.51
CA VAL A 180 -10.80 6.75 -11.86
C VAL A 180 -11.32 8.17 -11.91
N ASP A 181 -10.89 8.93 -12.91
CA ASP A 181 -11.19 10.36 -13.06
C ASP A 181 -10.89 11.18 -11.78
N GLY A 182 -9.77 10.86 -11.12
CA GLY A 182 -9.34 11.52 -9.89
C GLY A 182 -10.20 11.23 -8.65
N ARG A 183 -11.12 10.27 -8.72
CA ARG A 183 -11.98 9.85 -7.61
C ARG A 183 -11.64 8.44 -7.19
N GLY A 184 -11.60 8.21 -5.88
CA GLY A 184 -11.45 6.88 -5.33
C GLY A 184 -12.62 5.97 -5.70
N GLN A 185 -12.29 4.75 -6.09
CA GLN A 185 -13.23 3.69 -6.42
C GLN A 185 -13.16 2.60 -5.36
N PRO A 186 -14.29 2.22 -4.75
CA PRO A 186 -14.30 1.14 -3.77
C PRO A 186 -14.00 -0.18 -4.47
N GLN A 187 -13.25 -1.04 -3.78
CA GLN A 187 -12.86 -2.35 -4.30
C GLN A 187 -13.17 -3.45 -3.30
N SER A 188 -13.85 -4.50 -3.75
CA SER A 188 -14.29 -5.60 -2.89
C SER A 188 -13.58 -6.89 -3.23
N GLY A 189 -13.45 -7.77 -2.25
CA GLY A 189 -12.86 -9.08 -2.45
C GLY A 189 -11.35 -9.04 -2.67
N LEU A 190 -10.67 -8.10 -2.02
CA LEU A 190 -9.21 -8.15 -1.93
C LEU A 190 -8.82 -9.26 -0.97
N HIS A 191 -7.76 -10.00 -1.34
CA HIS A 191 -7.19 -11.07 -0.55
C HIS A 191 -5.78 -10.68 -0.08
N MET A 192 -5.51 -10.90 1.21
CA MET A 192 -4.21 -10.64 1.82
C MET A 192 -3.85 -11.77 2.77
N ARG A 193 -2.61 -12.26 2.67
CA ARG A 193 -2.03 -13.19 3.63
C ARG A 193 -1.25 -12.41 4.66
N PHE A 194 -1.77 -12.36 5.87
CA PHE A 194 -1.15 -11.70 7.01
C PHE A 194 -0.18 -12.67 7.68
N HIS A 195 1.10 -12.38 7.68
CA HIS A 195 2.14 -13.11 8.39
C HIS A 195 2.40 -12.43 9.74
N LEU A 196 2.15 -13.16 10.82
CA LEU A 196 2.43 -12.74 12.20
C LEU A 196 3.68 -13.47 12.71
N PRO A 197 4.64 -12.78 13.35
CA PRO A 197 5.74 -13.45 14.01
C PRO A 197 5.21 -14.45 15.05
N SER A 198 5.64 -15.70 14.97
CA SER A 198 5.40 -16.69 16.02
C SER A 198 6.04 -16.14 17.29
N GLY A 199 5.25 -15.99 18.36
CA GLY A 199 5.79 -15.50 19.63
C GLY A 199 6.92 -16.42 20.08
N VAL A 200 8.11 -15.85 20.31
CA VAL A 200 9.11 -16.54 21.13
C VAL A 200 8.45 -16.72 22.49
N LYS A 201 8.14 -17.99 22.83
CA LYS A 201 7.59 -18.36 24.13
C LYS A 201 8.54 -17.98 25.25
#